data_AF-A0A1S3Y841-F1
#
_entry.id   AF-A0A1S3Y841-F1
#
_cell.length_a   1.000
_cell.length_b   1.000
_cell.length_c   1.000
_cell.angle_alpha   90.00
_cell.angle_beta   90.00
_cell.angle_gamma   90.00
#
_symmetry.space_group_name_H-M   'P 1'
#
loop_
_entity.id
_entity.type
_entity.pdbx_description
1 polymer ?
#
loop_
_entity_poly.entity_id
_entity_poly.type
_entity_poly.pdbx_seq_one_letter_code
_entity_poly.pdbx_strand_id
1 'polypeptide(L)'
;MGIPRNTGGGVDMLSERAKMMRDAVEKSQSITDNVVNILGSFDHRLSALDTAMRPTQIRTHAIRKAHGNIDKTLKAAEVILSQFDISRQAEVKILKGPHEDLESYLQAIEQLRNNIRFFSNNKSFKSSDGVLNHANSLLAKAISKLEEEFKQLLLSYSKPVEPDRLFECLPNSMRPSSGSPGHQESSGKNRLSNSIAEQNGAENAVFTPPTLIPPRILPLLHDLAQQMVQAGHQQQFVKIYR
;
A
#
# COMPACT_ATOMS: atom_id res chain seq x y z
N MET A 1 -93.33 18.42 -82.91
CA MET A 1 -91.95 17.96 -83.20
C MET A 1 -91.01 19.04 -82.70
N GLY A 2 -90.03 18.70 -81.86
CA GLY A 2 -89.02 19.65 -81.36
C GLY A 2 -88.94 19.72 -79.84
N ILE A 3 -88.38 18.69 -79.21
CA ILE A 3 -87.96 18.75 -77.80
C ILE A 3 -86.79 19.75 -77.74
N PRO A 4 -86.83 20.80 -76.89
CA PRO A 4 -85.67 21.66 -76.70
C PRO A 4 -84.60 20.88 -75.94
N ARG A 5 -83.46 20.65 -76.61
CA ARG A 5 -82.24 20.12 -76.00
C ARG A 5 -81.70 21.16 -75.01
N ASN A 6 -81.90 20.91 -73.72
CA ASN A 6 -81.23 21.64 -72.65
C ASN A 6 -79.77 21.15 -72.52
N THR A 7 -78.90 21.62 -73.43
CA THR A 7 -77.47 21.25 -73.47
C THR A 7 -76.54 22.36 -72.97
N GLY A 8 -77.05 23.49 -72.48
CA GLY A 8 -76.25 24.65 -72.02
C GLY A 8 -75.87 24.64 -70.54
N GLY A 9 -76.81 24.33 -69.64
CA GLY A 9 -76.60 24.51 -68.19
C GLY A 9 -75.60 23.54 -67.51
N GLY A 10 -75.38 22.35 -68.09
CA GLY A 10 -74.39 21.40 -67.57
C GLY A 10 -72.94 21.80 -67.85
N VAL A 11 -72.71 22.51 -68.97
CA VAL A 11 -71.37 22.93 -69.41
C VAL A 11 -70.89 24.13 -68.60
N ASP A 12 -71.80 25.04 -68.25
CA ASP A 12 -71.51 26.20 -67.40
C ASP A 12 -71.21 25.80 -65.95
N MET A 13 -71.98 24.86 -65.36
CA MET A 13 -71.68 24.33 -64.02
C MET A 13 -70.35 23.57 -63.94
N LEU A 14 -69.99 22.83 -65.00
CA LEU A 14 -68.68 22.17 -65.09
C LEU A 14 -67.55 23.18 -65.22
N SER A 15 -67.75 24.25 -65.99
CA SER A 15 -66.80 25.35 -66.14
C SER A 15 -66.56 26.08 -64.81
N GLU A 16 -67.64 26.36 -64.07
CA GLU A 16 -67.58 27.00 -62.76
C GLU A 16 -66.89 26.10 -61.72
N ARG A 17 -67.21 24.80 -61.68
CA ARG A 17 -66.50 23.83 -60.83
C ARG A 17 -65.02 23.69 -61.19
N ALA A 18 -64.69 23.67 -62.48
CA ALA A 18 -63.29 23.63 -62.93
C ALA A 18 -62.55 24.91 -62.54
N LYS A 19 -63.23 26.07 -62.54
CA LYS A 19 -62.67 27.34 -62.06
C LYS A 19 -62.41 27.30 -60.55
N MET A 20 -63.37 26.88 -59.74
CA MET A 20 -63.19 26.71 -58.29
C MET A 20 -62.06 25.74 -57.95
N MET A 21 -61.92 24.65 -58.72
CA MET A 21 -60.83 23.69 -58.55
C MET A 21 -59.47 24.31 -58.88
N ARG A 22 -59.37 25.09 -59.97
CA ARG A 22 -58.15 25.85 -60.30
C ARG A 22 -57.79 26.83 -59.20
N ASP A 23 -58.76 27.61 -58.70
CA ASP A 23 -58.55 28.58 -57.64
C ASP A 23 -58.10 27.89 -56.33
N ALA A 24 -58.66 26.71 -56.01
CA ALA A 24 -58.24 25.91 -54.86
C ALA A 24 -56.83 25.33 -55.02
N VAL A 25 -56.46 24.88 -56.22
CA VAL A 25 -55.12 24.39 -56.54
C VAL A 25 -54.10 25.53 -56.46
N GLU A 26 -54.40 26.70 -57.03
CA GLU A 26 -53.54 27.89 -56.97
C GLU A 26 -53.35 28.35 -55.52
N LYS A 27 -54.42 28.35 -54.71
CA LYS A 27 -54.33 28.61 -53.28
C LYS A 27 -53.49 27.57 -52.54
N SER A 28 -53.65 26.29 -52.86
CA SER A 28 -52.83 25.21 -52.29
C SER A 28 -51.35 25.34 -52.69
N GLN A 29 -51.07 25.76 -53.92
CA GLN A 29 -49.73 26.02 -54.41
C GLN A 29 -49.10 27.19 -53.64
N SER A 30 -49.82 28.30 -53.51
CA SER A 30 -49.37 29.45 -52.71
C SER A 30 -49.10 29.07 -51.25
N ILE A 31 -49.95 28.25 -50.63
CA ILE A 31 -49.72 27.73 -49.28
C ILE A 31 -48.44 26.89 -49.25
N THR A 32 -48.24 26.01 -50.23
CA THR A 32 -47.04 25.17 -50.32
C THR A 32 -45.78 26.01 -50.46
N ASP A 33 -45.80 27.02 -51.32
CA ASP A 33 -44.68 27.94 -51.53
C ASP A 33 -44.37 28.74 -50.26
N ASN A 34 -45.41 29.18 -49.54
CA ASN A 34 -45.24 29.82 -48.24
C ASN A 34 -44.58 28.88 -47.21
N VAL A 35 -44.98 27.61 -47.17
CA VAL A 35 -44.35 26.60 -46.31
C VAL A 35 -42.89 26.38 -46.69
N VAL A 36 -42.58 26.27 -47.99
CA VAL A 36 -41.20 26.13 -48.48
C VAL A 36 -40.36 27.34 -48.08
N ASN A 37 -40.88 28.55 -48.22
CA ASN A 37 -40.20 29.78 -47.80
C ASN A 37 -39.95 29.80 -46.28
N ILE A 38 -40.93 29.39 -45.49
CA ILE A 38 -40.79 29.29 -44.03
C ILE A 38 -39.71 28.27 -43.67
N LEU A 39 -39.71 27.08 -44.28
CA LEU A 39 -38.69 26.04 -44.03
C LEU A 39 -37.28 26.50 -44.45
N GLY A 40 -37.16 27.15 -45.61
CA GLY A 40 -35.89 27.75 -46.04
C GLY A 40 -35.39 28.81 -45.06
N SER A 41 -36.31 29.62 -44.50
CA SER A 41 -35.96 30.60 -43.47
C SER A 41 -35.49 29.95 -42.16
N PHE A 42 -36.08 28.82 -41.77
CA PHE A 42 -35.63 28.06 -40.60
C PHE A 42 -34.26 27.45 -40.81
N ASP A 43 -34.00 26.85 -41.98
CA ASP A 43 -32.70 26.27 -42.31
C ASP A 43 -31.60 27.33 -42.27
N HIS A 44 -31.85 28.50 -42.88
CA HIS A 44 -30.89 29.61 -42.84
C HIS A 44 -30.64 30.11 -41.40
N ARG A 45 -31.69 30.25 -40.58
CA ARG A 45 -31.57 30.67 -39.18
C ARG A 45 -30.84 29.63 -38.32
N LEU A 46 -31.10 28.34 -38.53
CA LEU A 46 -30.41 27.25 -37.83
C LEU A 46 -28.93 27.18 -38.23
N SER A 47 -28.63 27.34 -39.52
CA SER A 47 -27.26 27.40 -40.04
C SER A 47 -26.48 28.60 -39.48
N ALA A 48 -27.11 29.78 -39.44
CA ALA A 48 -26.53 30.97 -38.81
C ALA A 48 -26.33 30.79 -37.30
N LEU A 49 -27.29 30.17 -36.60
CA LEU A 49 -27.20 29.88 -35.17
C LEU A 49 -26.07 28.88 -34.86
N ASP A 50 -25.96 27.78 -35.62
CA ASP A 50 -24.88 26.80 -35.44
C ASP A 50 -23.52 27.45 -35.66
N THR A 51 -23.40 28.25 -36.73
CA THR A 51 -22.18 29.00 -37.04
C THR A 51 -21.82 29.98 -35.92
N ALA A 52 -22.81 30.70 -35.36
CA ALA A 52 -22.60 31.62 -34.25
C ALA A 52 -22.26 30.90 -32.93
N MET A 53 -22.81 29.71 -32.70
CA MET A 53 -22.62 28.94 -31.46
C MET A 53 -21.30 28.14 -31.45
N ARG A 54 -20.85 27.65 -32.61
CA ARG A 54 -19.68 26.78 -32.76
C ARG A 54 -18.41 27.31 -32.09
N PRO A 55 -18.01 28.60 -32.21
CA PRO A 55 -16.82 29.11 -31.53
C PRO A 55 -16.90 28.98 -30.01
N THR A 56 -18.07 29.27 -29.43
CA THR A 56 -18.31 29.16 -27.99
C THR A 56 -18.28 27.72 -27.53
N GLN A 57 -18.85 26.78 -28.29
CA GLN A 57 -18.78 25.34 -27.98
C GLN A 57 -17.35 24.82 -28.00
N ILE A 58 -16.58 25.14 -29.04
CA ILE A 58 -15.17 24.73 -29.16
C ILE A 58 -14.37 25.25 -27.97
N ARG A 59 -14.50 26.55 -27.66
CA ARG A 59 -13.82 27.17 -26.52
C ARG A 59 -14.23 26.51 -25.21
N THR A 60 -15.53 26.29 -24.98
CA THR A 60 -16.04 25.67 -23.76
C THR A 60 -15.54 24.23 -23.58
N HIS A 61 -15.51 23.45 -24.67
CA HIS A 61 -14.97 22.09 -24.63
C HIS A 61 -13.47 22.09 -24.34
N ALA A 62 -12.70 22.97 -24.98
CA ALA A 62 -11.27 23.10 -24.72
C ALA A 62 -10.98 23.49 -23.26
N ILE A 63 -11.73 24.44 -22.70
CA ILE A 63 -11.63 24.85 -21.29
C ILE A 63 -11.96 23.68 -20.37
N ARG A 64 -13.07 22.97 -20.59
CA ARG A 64 -13.45 21.81 -19.76
C ARG A 64 -12.39 20.72 -19.81
N LYS A 65 -11.81 20.44 -20.98
CA LYS A 65 -10.73 19.47 -21.15
C LYS A 65 -9.46 19.93 -20.42
N ALA A 66 -9.10 21.21 -20.53
CA ALA A 66 -7.96 21.77 -19.81
C ALA A 66 -8.13 21.66 -18.29
N HIS A 67 -9.29 22.03 -17.74
CA HIS A 67 -9.61 21.84 -16.33
C HIS A 67 -9.50 20.38 -15.90
N GLY A 68 -10.09 19.45 -16.64
CA GLY A 68 -9.98 18.03 -16.32
C GLY A 68 -8.54 17.50 -16.38
N ASN A 69 -7.71 18.03 -17.26
CA ASN A 69 -6.29 17.70 -17.29
C ASN A 69 -5.54 18.29 -16.09
N ILE A 70 -5.80 19.54 -15.74
CA ILE A 70 -5.20 20.21 -14.57
C ILE A 70 -5.53 19.44 -13.30
N ASP A 71 -6.80 19.08 -13.08
CA ASP A 71 -7.22 18.32 -11.90
C ASP A 71 -6.54 16.96 -11.80
N LYS A 72 -6.38 16.26 -12.94
CA LYS A 72 -5.67 14.97 -12.97
C LYS A 72 -4.19 15.13 -12.64
N THR A 73 -3.54 16.15 -13.22
CA THR A 73 -2.13 16.44 -12.93
C THR A 73 -1.93 16.86 -11.47
N LEU A 74 -2.85 17.65 -10.92
CA LEU A 74 -2.82 18.08 -9.52
C LEU A 74 -2.93 16.89 -8.57
N LYS A 75 -3.91 15.99 -8.80
CA LYS A 75 -4.04 14.75 -8.01
C LYS A 75 -2.81 13.85 -8.11
N ALA A 76 -2.22 13.72 -9.31
CA ALA A 76 -1.00 12.95 -9.49
C ALA A 76 0.19 13.58 -8.72
N ALA A 77 0.29 14.90 -8.70
CA ALA A 77 1.31 15.62 -7.94
C ALA A 77 1.12 15.46 -6.42
N GLU A 78 -0.11 15.51 -5.92
CA GLU A 78 -0.42 15.28 -4.49
C GLU A 78 0.02 13.89 -4.02
N VAL A 79 -0.23 12.85 -4.82
CA VAL A 79 0.24 11.48 -4.50
C VAL A 79 1.77 11.46 -4.39
N ILE A 80 2.47 12.09 -5.31
CA ILE A 80 3.95 12.15 -5.29
C ILE A 80 4.42 12.90 -4.04
N LEU A 81 3.87 14.08 -3.75
CA LEU A 81 4.22 14.88 -2.57
C LEU A 81 3.99 14.10 -1.27
N SER A 82 2.88 13.37 -1.15
CA SER A 82 2.62 12.53 0.03
C SER A 82 3.70 11.46 0.22
N GLN A 83 4.27 10.93 -0.86
CA GLN A 83 5.36 9.96 -0.79
C GLN A 83 6.68 10.60 -0.31
N PHE A 84 6.93 11.87 -0.65
CA PHE A 84 8.05 12.63 -0.08
C PHE A 84 7.88 12.86 1.42
N ASP A 85 6.67 13.23 1.85
CA ASP A 85 6.38 13.44 3.27
C ASP A 85 6.58 12.16 4.09
N ILE A 86 6.12 11.01 3.57
CA ILE A 86 6.37 9.70 4.19
C ILE A 86 7.88 9.42 4.29
N SER A 87 8.65 9.69 3.23
CA SER A 87 10.11 9.51 3.24
C SER A 87 10.76 10.34 4.35
N ARG A 88 10.37 11.61 4.45
CA ARG A 88 10.90 12.56 5.44
C ARG A 88 10.53 12.16 6.88
N GLN A 89 9.30 11.71 7.10
CA GLN A 89 8.86 11.23 8.42
C GLN A 89 9.61 9.95 8.83
N ALA A 90 9.80 9.02 7.90
CA ALA A 90 10.57 7.80 8.14
C ALA A 90 12.05 8.11 8.43
N GLU A 91 12.64 9.10 7.76
CA GLU A 91 14.02 9.54 7.99
C GLU A 91 14.25 10.02 9.43
N VAL A 92 13.33 10.82 9.99
CA VAL A 92 13.45 11.28 11.38
C VAL A 92 13.49 10.11 12.35
N LYS A 93 12.65 9.09 12.14
CA LYS A 93 12.62 7.88 12.97
C LYS A 93 13.90 7.05 12.81
N ILE A 94 14.39 6.89 11.58
CA ILE A 94 15.63 6.15 11.30
C ILE A 94 16.87 6.83 11.91
N LEU A 95 16.89 8.16 11.92
CA LEU A 95 17.98 8.92 12.53
C LEU A 95 18.01 8.81 14.05
N LYS A 96 16.85 8.76 14.72
CA LYS A 96 16.73 8.52 16.18
C LYS A 96 17.29 7.16 16.60
N GLY A 97 17.12 6.13 15.77
CA GLY A 97 17.65 4.78 16.05
C GLY A 97 16.69 3.89 16.84
N PRO A 98 17.02 2.60 17.00
CA PRO A 98 16.07 1.59 17.46
C PRO A 98 15.89 1.55 18.98
N HIS A 99 16.76 2.23 19.74
CA HIS A 99 16.71 2.29 21.21
C HIS A 99 15.45 2.96 21.79
N GLU A 100 14.87 3.94 21.08
CA GLU A 100 13.76 4.76 21.62
C GLU A 100 12.42 4.03 21.47
N ASP A 101 12.17 3.45 20.29
CA ASP A 101 10.96 2.69 19.96
C ASP A 101 11.24 1.76 18.77
N LEU A 102 11.47 0.47 19.06
CA LEU A 102 11.78 -0.52 18.04
C LEU A 102 10.61 -0.71 17.06
N GLU A 103 9.36 -0.68 17.54
CA GLU A 103 8.19 -0.93 16.70
C GLU A 103 8.00 0.21 15.69
N SER A 104 8.05 1.46 16.14
CA SER A 104 7.95 2.63 15.25
C SER A 104 9.15 2.75 14.30
N TYR A 105 10.34 2.30 14.73
CA TYR A 105 11.52 2.24 13.89
C TYR A 105 11.39 1.18 12.78
N LEU A 106 10.89 -0.02 13.10
CA LEU A 106 10.62 -1.06 12.12
C LEU A 106 9.52 -0.63 11.13
N GLN A 107 8.47 0.04 11.62
CA GLN A 107 7.44 0.63 10.75
C GLN A 107 8.03 1.66 9.78
N ALA A 108 8.98 2.49 10.23
CA ALA A 108 9.67 3.46 9.37
C ALA A 108 10.47 2.78 8.25
N ILE A 109 11.12 1.65 8.55
CA ILE A 109 11.82 0.82 7.56
C ILE A 109 10.84 0.28 6.52
N GLU A 110 9.69 -0.26 6.95
CA GLU A 110 8.67 -0.76 6.03
C GLU A 110 8.11 0.36 5.13
N GLN A 111 7.83 1.53 5.71
CA GLN A 111 7.43 2.72 4.95
C GLN A 111 8.46 3.11 3.89
N LEU A 112 9.74 3.07 4.24
CA LEU A 112 10.84 3.37 3.31
C LEU A 112 10.94 2.34 2.18
N ARG A 113 10.73 1.05 2.46
CA ARG A 113 10.70 -0.01 1.45
C ARG A 113 9.52 0.15 0.48
N ASN A 114 8.34 0.49 1.01
CA ASN A 114 7.16 0.80 0.21
C ASN A 114 7.39 2.03 -0.68
N ASN A 115 8.05 3.05 -0.15
CA ASN A 115 8.45 4.26 -0.88
C ASN A 115 9.39 3.95 -2.05
N ILE A 116 10.43 3.16 -1.80
CA ILE A 116 11.38 2.71 -2.83
C ILE A 116 10.65 1.91 -3.92
N ARG A 117 9.75 0.99 -3.53
CA ARG A 117 8.94 0.21 -4.48
C ARG A 117 8.04 1.11 -5.33
N PHE A 118 7.41 2.12 -4.72
CA PHE A 118 6.56 3.08 -5.42
C PHE A 118 7.34 3.85 -6.49
N PHE A 119 8.49 4.43 -6.14
CA PHE A 119 9.31 5.18 -7.10
C PHE A 119 10.03 4.29 -8.12
N SER A 120 10.38 3.05 -7.74
CA SER A 120 10.95 2.07 -8.67
C SER A 120 9.96 1.64 -9.74
N ASN A 121 8.67 1.53 -9.40
CA ASN A 121 7.62 1.20 -10.35
C ASN A 121 7.21 2.41 -11.22
N ASN A 122 7.33 3.62 -10.66
CA ASN A 122 6.99 4.88 -11.33
C ASN A 122 8.25 5.62 -11.83
N LYS A 123 8.99 5.01 -12.78
CA LYS A 123 10.21 5.58 -13.37
C LYS A 123 10.01 6.83 -14.25
N SER A 124 8.81 7.39 -14.29
CA SER A 124 8.47 8.52 -15.18
C SER A 124 9.11 9.85 -14.77
N PHE A 125 9.71 9.95 -13.59
CA PHE A 125 10.21 11.22 -13.04
C PHE A 125 11.73 11.24 -12.94
N LYS A 126 12.40 12.18 -13.61
CA LYS A 126 13.85 12.38 -13.46
C LYS A 126 14.27 12.72 -12.03
N SER A 127 13.38 13.33 -11.24
CA SER A 127 13.62 13.66 -9.84
C SER A 127 13.51 12.45 -8.90
N SER A 128 12.92 11.32 -9.33
CA SER A 128 12.76 10.16 -8.44
C SER A 128 14.06 9.41 -8.20
N ASP A 129 15.05 9.53 -9.09
CA ASP A 129 16.32 8.82 -8.95
C ASP A 129 17.13 9.30 -7.74
N GLY A 130 17.25 10.62 -7.54
CA GLY A 130 17.90 11.17 -6.35
C GLY A 130 17.22 10.77 -5.03
N VAL A 131 15.89 10.75 -5.03
CA VAL A 131 15.08 10.35 -3.87
C VAL A 131 15.21 8.86 -3.60
N LEU A 132 15.21 8.05 -4.65
CA LEU A 132 15.37 6.61 -4.56
C LEU A 132 16.77 6.27 -4.04
N ASN A 133 17.81 6.97 -4.49
CA ASN A 133 19.17 6.80 -3.98
C ASN A 133 19.28 7.23 -2.50
N HIS A 134 18.65 8.34 -2.11
CA HIS A 134 18.58 8.78 -0.71
C HIS A 134 17.83 7.76 0.15
N ALA A 135 16.66 7.30 -0.29
CA ALA A 135 15.85 6.32 0.42
C ALA A 135 16.58 4.96 0.56
N ASN A 136 17.26 4.49 -0.49
CA ASN A 136 18.08 3.27 -0.41
C ASN A 136 19.26 3.44 0.56
N SER A 137 19.93 4.60 0.53
CA SER A 137 21.04 4.91 1.45
C SER A 137 20.56 4.95 2.90
N LEU A 138 19.39 5.55 3.14
CA LEU A 138 18.75 5.61 4.45
C LEU A 138 18.31 4.22 4.92
N LEU A 139 17.80 3.37 4.02
CA LEU A 139 17.44 1.98 4.31
C LEU A 139 18.68 1.17 4.71
N ALA A 140 19.77 1.28 3.96
CA ALA A 140 21.04 0.64 4.29
C ALA A 140 21.54 1.07 5.68
N LYS A 141 21.50 2.39 5.97
CA LYS A 141 21.85 2.93 7.29
C LYS A 141 20.94 2.37 8.40
N ALA A 142 19.65 2.23 8.12
CA ALA A 142 18.69 1.73 9.09
C ALA A 142 18.98 0.27 9.47
N ILE A 143 19.35 -0.53 8.48
CA ILE A 143 19.74 -1.93 8.61
C ILE A 143 21.05 -2.06 9.40
N SER A 144 22.07 -1.26 9.07
CA SER A 144 23.34 -1.28 9.83
C SER A 144 23.15 -0.90 11.29
N LYS A 145 22.22 0.00 11.62
CA LYS A 145 21.87 0.30 13.00
C LYS A 145 21.21 -0.89 13.69
N LEU A 146 20.30 -1.62 13.04
CA LEU A 146 19.70 -2.84 13.60
C LEU A 146 20.74 -3.95 13.84
N GLU A 147 21.72 -4.08 12.94
CA GLU A 147 22.85 -4.99 13.13
C GLU A 147 23.66 -4.65 14.39
N GLU A 148 23.97 -3.37 14.57
CA GLU A 148 24.71 -2.90 15.75
C GLU A 148 23.92 -3.11 17.03
N GLU A 149 22.62 -2.81 17.04
CA GLU A 149 21.72 -3.09 18.16
C GLU A 149 21.72 -4.57 18.55
N PHE A 150 21.55 -5.44 17.56
CA PHE A 150 21.53 -6.88 17.80
C PHE A 150 22.86 -7.36 18.38
N LYS A 151 23.97 -6.86 17.85
CA LYS A 151 25.30 -7.18 18.34
C LYS A 151 25.50 -6.69 19.77
N GLN A 152 25.08 -5.47 20.09
CA GLN A 152 25.14 -4.92 21.45
C GLN A 152 24.24 -5.71 22.41
N LEU A 153 23.07 -6.12 21.96
CA LEU A 153 22.16 -6.95 22.75
C LEU A 153 22.76 -8.33 23.01
N LEU A 154 23.38 -8.96 22.02
CA LEU A 154 24.12 -10.21 22.25
C LEU A 154 25.28 -9.99 23.21
N LEU A 155 26.17 -9.03 22.97
CA LEU A 155 27.34 -8.78 23.83
C LEU A 155 26.97 -8.45 25.29
N SER A 156 25.89 -7.71 25.51
CA SER A 156 25.45 -7.33 26.85
C SER A 156 24.84 -8.49 27.64
N TYR A 157 24.20 -9.44 26.95
CA TYR A 157 23.44 -10.52 27.58
C TYR A 157 24.05 -11.91 27.43
N SER A 158 24.97 -12.15 26.48
CA SER A 158 25.70 -13.40 26.30
C SER A 158 27.04 -13.39 27.04
N LYS A 159 27.01 -13.07 28.33
CA LYS A 159 28.23 -13.11 29.16
C LYS A 159 28.67 -14.57 29.36
N PRO A 160 29.99 -14.86 29.33
CA PRO A 160 30.49 -16.19 29.64
C PRO A 160 29.92 -16.68 30.97
N VAL A 161 29.36 -17.89 30.96
CA VAL A 161 28.84 -18.49 32.19
C VAL A 161 30.05 -18.82 33.07
N GLU A 162 30.11 -18.20 34.23
CA GLU A 162 31.11 -18.53 35.25
C GLU A 162 31.08 -20.04 35.53
N PRO A 163 32.23 -20.73 35.56
CA PRO A 163 32.29 -22.18 35.72
C PRO A 163 31.57 -22.64 37.00
N ASP A 164 31.56 -21.81 38.03
CA ASP A 164 30.86 -22.05 39.29
C ASP A 164 29.35 -22.22 39.15
N ARG A 165 28.75 -21.51 38.19
CA ARG A 165 27.31 -21.62 37.87
C ARG A 165 26.97 -22.87 37.07
N LEU A 166 27.93 -23.44 36.35
CA LEU A 166 27.73 -24.73 35.67
C LEU A 166 27.60 -25.87 36.70
N PHE A 167 28.31 -25.78 37.82
CA PHE A 167 28.19 -26.74 38.91
C PHE A 167 26.86 -26.61 39.68
N GLU A 168 26.20 -25.44 39.66
CA GLU A 168 24.84 -25.25 40.18
C GLU A 168 23.77 -25.94 39.33
N CYS A 169 24.08 -26.23 38.07
CA CYS A 169 23.19 -26.92 37.14
C CYS A 169 23.21 -28.44 37.32
N LEU A 170 24.14 -28.97 38.13
CA LEU A 170 24.31 -30.39 38.39
C LEU A 170 23.49 -30.83 39.62
N PRO A 171 22.96 -32.08 39.65
CA PRO A 171 22.37 -32.66 40.84
C PRO A 171 23.36 -32.60 42.01
N ASN A 172 22.87 -32.43 43.25
CA ASN A 172 23.70 -32.32 44.46
C ASN A 172 24.75 -33.45 44.61
N SER A 173 24.51 -34.62 44.00
CA SER A 173 25.41 -35.78 43.98
C SER A 173 26.65 -35.62 43.07
N MET A 174 26.59 -34.74 42.06
CA MET A 174 27.65 -34.54 41.05
C MET A 174 28.39 -33.20 41.19
N ARG A 175 28.05 -32.40 42.21
CA ARG A 175 28.75 -31.15 42.51
C ARG A 175 30.08 -31.49 43.20
N PRO A 176 31.22 -30.92 42.78
CA PRO A 176 32.48 -31.15 43.48
C PRO A 176 32.30 -30.70 44.94
N SER A 177 32.43 -31.64 45.88
CA SER A 177 32.46 -31.32 47.30
C SER A 177 33.53 -30.24 47.48
N SER A 178 33.15 -29.08 48.03
CA SER A 178 34.09 -28.04 48.39
C SER A 178 34.99 -28.61 49.48
N GLY A 179 36.07 -29.27 49.07
CA GLY A 179 37.10 -29.78 49.96
C GLY A 179 37.75 -28.61 50.65
N SER A 180 37.30 -28.33 51.87
CA SER A 180 38.09 -27.56 52.83
C SER A 180 38.70 -28.56 53.82
N PRO A 181 40.04 -28.64 53.94
CA PRO A 181 40.68 -29.55 54.86
C PRO A 181 40.66 -28.99 56.29
N GLY A 182 40.08 -29.77 57.21
CA GLY A 182 40.38 -29.73 58.64
C GLY A 182 39.44 -28.87 59.51
N HIS A 183 38.57 -29.52 60.28
CA HIS A 183 38.70 -29.63 61.75
C HIS A 183 37.61 -30.56 62.32
N GLN A 184 38.04 -31.56 63.10
CA GLN A 184 37.21 -32.45 63.94
C GLN A 184 36.42 -31.61 64.97
N GLU A 185 35.24 -32.00 65.48
CA GLU A 185 34.98 -33.10 66.45
C GLU A 185 33.47 -33.40 66.51
N SER A 186 33.05 -34.67 66.42
CA SER A 186 32.64 -35.59 67.49
C SER A 186 31.23 -35.41 68.07
N SER A 187 30.34 -36.37 67.79
CA SER A 187 29.49 -37.07 68.78
C SER A 187 28.51 -38.02 68.06
N GLY A 188 28.58 -39.30 68.40
CA GLY A 188 28.11 -40.41 67.57
C GLY A 188 26.69 -40.92 67.81
N LYS A 189 26.26 -41.83 66.93
CA LYS A 189 25.69 -43.12 67.30
C LYS A 189 25.58 -44.07 66.10
N ASN A 190 26.06 -45.28 66.33
CA ASN A 190 26.07 -46.48 65.50
C ASN A 190 24.77 -46.78 64.74
N ARG A 191 24.90 -47.36 63.53
CA ARG A 191 24.63 -48.80 63.30
C ARG A 191 25.17 -49.24 61.93
N LEU A 192 25.94 -50.33 61.96
CA LEU A 192 26.43 -51.08 60.81
C LEU A 192 25.29 -51.93 60.21
N SER A 193 25.29 -52.07 58.88
CA SER A 193 25.48 -53.35 58.17
C SER A 193 24.62 -53.51 56.90
N ASN A 194 25.36 -53.76 55.82
CA ASN A 194 25.10 -54.74 54.77
C ASN A 194 24.15 -54.38 53.60
N SER A 195 24.81 -53.93 52.52
CA SER A 195 24.95 -54.62 51.23
C SER A 195 23.70 -55.12 50.48
N ILE A 196 23.60 -54.59 49.25
CA ILE A 196 23.04 -55.17 48.01
C ILE A 196 21.54 -54.98 47.82
N ALA A 197 21.23 -53.97 47.00
CA ALA A 197 20.30 -54.11 45.90
C ALA A 197 20.71 -53.14 44.79
N GLU A 198 21.27 -53.68 43.70
CA GLU A 198 21.01 -53.09 42.39
C GLU A 198 19.50 -52.97 42.24
N GLN A 199 19.02 -51.76 41.93
CA GLN A 199 18.01 -51.54 40.89
C GLN A 199 17.64 -50.05 40.82
N ASN A 200 17.81 -49.51 39.62
CA ASN A 200 16.91 -48.55 38.99
C ASN A 200 16.51 -47.31 39.80
N GLY A 201 17.25 -46.22 39.57
CA GLY A 201 16.88 -44.89 40.01
C GLY A 201 17.42 -43.82 39.05
N ALA A 202 17.24 -44.00 37.74
CA ALA A 202 17.29 -42.89 36.78
C ALA A 202 16.05 -41.99 36.95
N GLU A 203 15.70 -41.65 38.19
CA GLU A 203 14.58 -40.79 38.51
C GLU A 203 15.08 -39.35 38.49
N ASN A 204 14.82 -38.71 37.35
CA ASN A 204 14.76 -37.25 37.18
C ASN A 204 15.88 -36.48 37.87
N ALA A 205 17.11 -36.61 37.36
CA ALA A 205 18.09 -35.55 37.55
C ALA A 205 17.50 -34.24 36.98
N VAL A 206 16.98 -33.37 37.85
CA VAL A 206 16.48 -32.05 37.48
C VAL A 206 17.69 -31.19 37.18
N PHE A 207 18.19 -31.29 35.96
CA PHE A 207 19.16 -30.36 35.42
C PHE A 207 18.45 -29.02 35.28
N THR A 208 18.95 -28.00 35.96
CA THR A 208 18.44 -26.64 35.79
C THR A 208 19.34 -25.99 34.73
N PRO A 209 18.92 -25.91 33.46
CA PRO A 209 19.79 -25.37 32.41
C PRO A 209 20.12 -23.91 32.71
N PRO A 210 21.39 -23.50 32.56
CA PRO A 210 21.77 -22.12 32.81
C PRO A 210 21.07 -21.21 31.80
N THR A 211 20.40 -20.18 32.30
CA THR A 211 19.71 -19.19 31.47
C THR A 211 20.76 -18.27 30.85
N LEU A 212 21.24 -18.64 29.65
CA LEU A 212 22.31 -17.94 28.91
C LEU A 212 21.89 -16.56 28.39
N ILE A 213 20.59 -16.36 28.11
CA ILE A 213 20.02 -15.09 27.69
C ILE A 213 18.75 -14.86 28.50
N PRO A 214 18.54 -13.68 29.11
CA PRO A 214 17.33 -13.40 29.86
C PRO A 214 16.06 -13.58 29.02
N PRO A 215 15.00 -14.25 29.53
CA PRO A 215 13.79 -14.57 28.77
C PRO A 215 12.98 -13.34 28.33
N ARG A 216 13.25 -12.16 28.91
CA ARG A 216 12.65 -10.88 28.48
C ARG A 216 13.18 -10.37 27.15
N ILE A 217 14.34 -10.87 26.72
CA ILE A 217 15.11 -10.36 25.60
C ILE A 217 14.95 -11.26 24.38
N LEU A 218 14.61 -12.53 24.62
CA LEU A 218 14.31 -13.51 23.58
C LEU A 218 13.22 -13.05 22.59
N PRO A 219 12.09 -12.47 23.02
CA PRO A 219 11.06 -11.96 22.11
C PRO A 219 11.58 -10.81 21.24
N LEU A 220 12.30 -9.85 21.85
CA LEU A 220 12.91 -8.72 21.14
C LEU A 220 13.93 -9.19 20.10
N LEU A 221 14.75 -10.16 20.48
CA LEU A 221 15.76 -10.79 19.61
C LEU A 221 15.09 -11.54 18.45
N HIS A 222 13.96 -12.22 18.72
CA HIS A 222 13.17 -12.92 17.71
C HIS A 222 12.51 -11.97 16.73
N ASP A 223 11.87 -10.90 17.21
CA ASP A 223 11.22 -9.90 16.37
C ASP A 223 12.24 -9.21 15.46
N LEU A 224 13.40 -8.85 16.01
CA LEU A 224 14.49 -8.25 15.25
C LEU A 224 15.05 -9.24 14.21
N ALA A 225 15.27 -10.50 14.59
CA ALA A 225 15.71 -11.54 13.65
C ALA A 225 14.69 -11.80 12.53
N GLN A 226 13.40 -11.89 12.84
CA GLN A 226 12.32 -12.12 11.87
C GLN A 226 12.21 -10.98 10.86
N GLN A 227 12.30 -9.73 11.33
CA GLN A 227 12.27 -8.55 10.46
C GLN A 227 13.51 -8.46 9.57
N MET A 228 14.67 -8.93 10.05
CA MET A 228 15.91 -8.95 9.26
C MET A 228 15.96 -10.11 8.26
N VAL A 229 15.29 -11.23 8.53
CA VAL A 229 15.03 -12.27 7.52
C VAL A 229 14.16 -11.71 6.39
N GLN A 230 13.10 -10.96 6.70
CA GLN A 230 12.31 -10.24 5.70
C GLN A 230 13.12 -9.14 4.99
N ALA A 231 14.16 -8.61 5.64
CA ALA A 231 15.13 -7.70 5.03
C ALA A 231 16.12 -8.39 4.08
N GLY A 232 16.21 -9.72 4.07
CA GLY A 232 17.18 -10.49 3.26
C GLY A 232 18.59 -10.54 3.86
N HIS A 233 18.78 -10.10 5.12
CA HIS A 233 20.11 -9.97 5.77
C HIS A 233 20.45 -11.15 6.70
N GLN A 234 19.81 -12.30 6.47
CA GLN A 234 19.91 -13.49 7.32
C GLN A 234 21.35 -14.02 7.51
N GLN A 235 22.21 -13.91 6.48
CA GLN A 235 23.58 -14.43 6.55
C GLN A 235 24.50 -13.62 7.47
N GLN A 236 24.28 -12.30 7.61
CA GLN A 236 25.12 -11.45 8.47
C GLN A 236 24.83 -11.73 9.95
N PHE A 237 23.59 -12.01 10.31
CA PHE A 237 23.21 -12.33 11.68
C PHE A 237 23.66 -13.70 12.13
N VAL A 238 23.59 -14.71 11.26
CA VAL A 238 24.17 -16.03 11.58
C VAL A 238 25.69 -15.91 11.83
N LYS A 239 26.38 -14.96 11.17
CA LYS A 239 27.79 -14.66 11.45
C LYS A 239 27.99 -13.87 12.74
N ILE A 240 27.06 -12.98 13.12
CA ILE A 240 27.15 -12.20 14.38
C ILE A 240 26.82 -13.07 15.59
N TYR A 241 25.92 -14.04 15.44
CA TYR A 241 25.52 -14.97 16.50
C TYR A 241 26.55 -16.08 16.75
N ARG A 242 27.32 -16.45 15.73
CA ARG A 242 28.31 -17.53 15.78
C ARG A 242 29.66 -17.04 16.28
#